data_AF-A0AAV0N635-F1
#
_entry.id   AF-A0AAV0N635-F1
#
_cell.length_a   1.000
_cell.length_b   1.000
_cell.length_c   1.000
_cell.angle_alpha   90.00
_cell.angle_beta   90.00
_cell.angle_gamma   90.00
#
_symmetry.space_group_name_H-M   'P 1'
#
loop_
_entity.id
_entity.type
_entity.pdbx_description
1 polymer ?
#
loop_
_entity_poly.entity_id
_entity_poly.type
_entity_poly.pdbx_seq_one_letter_code
_entity_poly.pdbx_strand_id
1 'polypeptide(L)'
;MPWLSADQVRVDVEEDGRTLVVSGERKREKERDQGIRYVWMERRLGKYLKRFPMPENANVEKVAARYKDGVLTVTVVKKPPEEPKKPKTVEVQVA
;
A
#
# COMPACT_ATOMS: atom_id res chain seq x y z
N MET A 1 -8.23 -7.43 -5.66
CA MET A 1 -9.38 -7.31 -4.74
C MET A 1 -10.68 -7.32 -5.52
N PRO A 2 -11.05 -8.47 -6.12
CA PRO A 2 -12.31 -8.55 -6.84
C PRO A 2 -13.46 -8.30 -5.85
N TRP A 3 -14.55 -7.68 -6.33
CA TRP A 3 -15.78 -7.41 -5.55
C TRP A 3 -15.73 -6.26 -4.53
N LEU A 4 -14.67 -5.46 -4.50
CA LEU A 4 -14.63 -4.18 -3.78
C LEU A 4 -14.83 -3.03 -4.77
N SER A 5 -15.45 -1.95 -4.33
CA SER A 5 -15.41 -0.68 -5.07
C SER A 5 -14.12 0.06 -4.75
N ALA A 6 -13.70 0.99 -5.62
CA ALA A 6 -12.50 1.79 -5.40
C ALA A 6 -12.58 2.57 -4.07
N ASP A 7 -13.78 3.04 -3.72
CA ASP A 7 -14.05 3.82 -2.50
C ASP A 7 -13.92 3.00 -1.21
N GLN A 8 -13.93 1.67 -1.32
CA GLN A 8 -13.77 0.76 -0.17
C GLN A 8 -12.33 0.30 0.03
N VAL A 9 -11.39 0.76 -0.81
CA VAL A 9 -9.97 0.43 -0.74
C VAL A 9 -9.19 1.67 -0.37
N ARG A 10 -8.35 1.56 0.65
CA ARG A 10 -7.52 2.65 1.14
C ARG A 10 -6.05 2.25 1.10
N VAL A 11 -5.22 3.19 0.66
CA VAL A 11 -3.77 3.04 0.56
C VAL A 11 -3.16 4.16 1.39
N ASP A 12 -2.46 3.79 2.46
CA ASP A 12 -1.78 4.70 3.36
C ASP A 12 -0.27 4.40 3.34
N VAL A 13 0.53 5.41 3.65
CA VAL A 13 1.97 5.25 3.87
C VAL A 13 2.25 5.63 5.32
N GLU A 14 2.74 4.68 6.09
CA GLU A 14 3.06 4.81 7.52
C GLU A 14 4.58 4.87 7.75
N GLU A 15 4.97 5.19 9.00
CA GLU A 15 6.35 5.13 9.49
C GLU A 15 7.34 5.91 8.61
N ASP A 16 7.02 7.19 8.35
CA ASP A 16 7.86 8.11 7.57
C ASP A 16 8.26 7.57 6.19
N GLY A 17 7.36 6.82 5.52
CA GLY A 17 7.65 6.30 4.19
C GLY A 17 8.22 4.90 4.13
N ARG A 18 8.28 4.19 5.26
CA ARG A 18 8.86 2.83 5.32
C ARG A 18 7.84 1.73 5.08
N THR A 19 6.57 1.97 5.37
CA THR A 19 5.55 0.92 5.27
C THR A 19 4.36 1.37 4.44
N LEU A 20 4.10 0.66 3.34
CA LEU A 20 2.88 0.81 2.55
C LEU A 20 1.78 -0.06 3.14
N VAL A 21 0.66 0.55 3.51
CA VAL A 21 -0.49 -0.15 4.09
C VAL A 21 -1.66 -0.11 3.12
N VAL A 22 -2.15 -1.28 2.73
CA VAL A 22 -3.34 -1.45 1.92
C VAL A 22 -4.44 -2.03 2.78
N SER A 23 -5.50 -1.26 3.00
CA SER A 23 -6.67 -1.68 3.76
C SER A 23 -7.93 -1.67 2.90
N GLY A 24 -8.90 -2.48 3.27
CA GLY A 24 -10.22 -2.47 2.64
C GLY A 24 -11.20 -3.34 3.40
N GLU A 25 -12.49 -3.07 3.25
CA GLU A 25 -13.53 -3.83 3.95
C GLU A 25 -14.66 -4.22 3.02
N ARG A 26 -14.90 -5.52 2.92
CA ARG A 26 -16.06 -6.05 2.22
C ARG A 26 -17.19 -6.30 3.23
N LYS A 27 -18.16 -5.38 3.25
CA LYS A 27 -19.39 -5.51 4.04
C LYS A 27 -20.48 -6.23 3.25
N ARG A 28 -21.43 -6.80 3.98
CA ARG A 28 -22.62 -7.44 3.44
C ARG A 28 -23.76 -6.43 3.44
N GLU A 29 -24.47 -6.29 2.33
CA GLU A 29 -25.71 -5.52 2.29
C GLU A 29 -26.83 -6.35 2.90
N LYS A 30 -27.25 -6.00 4.13
CA LYS A 30 -28.31 -6.71 4.84
C LYS A 30 -29.68 -6.59 4.16
N GLU A 31 -29.95 -5.50 3.44
CA GLU A 31 -31.22 -5.30 2.73
C GLU A 31 -31.37 -6.20 1.51
N ARG A 32 -30.31 -6.38 0.70
CA ARG A 32 -30.36 -7.27 -0.47
C ARG A 32 -30.52 -8.75 -0.12
N ASP A 33 -30.14 -9.13 1.10
CA ASP A 33 -30.12 -10.53 1.52
C ASP A 33 -31.38 -10.93 2.31
N GLN A 34 -32.35 -10.01 2.49
CA GLN A 34 -33.62 -10.34 3.13
C GLN A 34 -34.37 -11.39 2.31
N GLY A 35 -34.70 -12.52 2.94
CA GLY A 35 -35.36 -13.65 2.30
C GLY A 35 -34.43 -14.60 1.53
N ILE A 36 -33.13 -14.31 1.42
CA ILE A 36 -32.17 -15.16 0.71
C ILE A 36 -31.49 -16.13 1.68
N ARG A 37 -31.74 -17.43 1.51
CA ARG A 37 -31.05 -18.50 2.24
C ARG A 37 -29.91 -19.06 1.38
N TYR A 38 -28.67 -18.78 1.79
CA TYR A 38 -27.48 -19.32 1.15
C TYR A 38 -27.30 -20.78 1.56
N VAL A 39 -27.17 -21.68 0.58
CA VAL A 39 -26.81 -23.07 0.83
C VAL A 39 -25.32 -23.18 1.14
N TRP A 40 -24.49 -22.40 0.43
CA TRP A 40 -23.04 -22.33 0.67
C TRP A 40 -22.46 -20.97 0.26
N MET A 41 -21.41 -20.53 0.95
CA MET A 41 -20.75 -19.25 0.72
C MET A 41 -19.23 -19.42 0.81
N GLU A 42 -18.58 -19.53 -0.35
CA GLU A 42 -17.11 -19.65 -0.44
C GLU A 42 -16.40 -18.30 -0.37
N ARG A 43 -17.11 -17.23 -0.77
CA ARG A 43 -16.53 -15.89 -0.86
C ARG A 43 -16.37 -15.29 0.53
N ARG A 44 -15.13 -15.03 0.91
CA ARG A 44 -14.80 -14.37 2.17
C ARG A 44 -15.37 -12.94 2.21
N LEU A 45 -16.01 -12.63 3.34
CA LEU A 45 -16.44 -11.30 3.74
C LEU A 45 -15.53 -10.81 4.89
N GLY A 46 -15.39 -9.50 5.04
CA GLY A 46 -14.63 -8.90 6.14
C GLY A 46 -13.54 -7.93 5.71
N LYS A 47 -12.68 -7.60 6.67
CA LYS A 47 -11.60 -6.63 6.53
C LYS A 47 -10.35 -7.29 5.96
N TYR A 48 -9.66 -6.55 5.11
CA TYR A 48 -8.35 -6.89 4.58
C TYR A 48 -7.36 -5.81 5.01
N LEU A 49 -6.18 -6.26 5.43
CA LEU A 49 -5.04 -5.42 5.74
C LEU A 49 -3.79 -6.13 5.20
N LYS A 50 -2.99 -5.44 4.39
CA LYS A 50 -1.62 -5.85 4.09
C LYS A 50 -0.65 -4.70 4.29
N ARG A 51 0.49 -5.02 4.88
CA ARG A 51 1.61 -4.11 5.09
C ARG A 51 2.75 -4.58 4.22
N PHE A 52 3.36 -3.67 3.48
CA PHE A 52 4.51 -3.94 2.63
C PHE A 52 5.67 -3.03 3.07
N PRO A 53 6.81 -3.60 3.50
CA PRO A 53 8.00 -2.81 3.76
C PRO A 53 8.51 -2.23 2.44
N MET A 54 8.79 -0.94 2.44
CA MET A 54 9.34 -0.20 1.31
C MET A 54 10.87 -0.07 1.45
N PRO A 55 11.60 -0.04 0.33
CA PRO A 55 13.03 0.17 0.35
C PRO A 55 13.36 1.62 0.76
N GLU A 56 14.54 1.85 1.33
CA GLU A 56 14.98 3.17 1.81
C GLU A 56 15.02 4.23 0.70
N ASN A 57 15.22 3.81 -0.55
CA ASN A 57 15.19 4.69 -1.70
C ASN A 57 13.79 4.86 -2.30
N ALA A 58 12.70 4.53 -1.60
CA ALA A 58 11.36 4.79 -2.09
C ALA A 58 11.06 6.31 -2.13
N ASN A 59 10.47 6.77 -3.23
CA ASN A 59 9.95 8.13 -3.32
C ASN A 59 8.47 8.17 -2.91
N VAL A 60 8.22 8.53 -1.65
CA VAL A 60 6.89 8.60 -1.04
C VAL A 60 6.01 9.66 -1.71
N GLU A 61 6.60 10.75 -2.22
CA GLU A 61 5.84 11.83 -2.86
C GLU A 61 5.26 11.42 -4.22
N LYS A 62 5.85 10.40 -4.86
CA LYS A 62 5.47 9.91 -6.19
C LYS A 62 4.79 8.55 -6.15
N VAL A 63 4.04 8.26 -5.09
CA VAL A 63 3.22 7.06 -5.00
C VAL A 63 1.94 7.26 -5.82
N ALA A 64 1.70 6.38 -6.78
CA ALA A 64 0.48 6.37 -7.58
C ALA A 64 -0.29 5.07 -7.34
N ALA A 65 -1.62 5.17 -7.25
CA ALA A 65 -2.50 4.01 -7.12
C ALA A 65 -3.56 4.04 -8.22
N ARG A 66 -3.83 2.87 -8.81
CA ARG A 66 -4.88 2.67 -9.81
C ARG A 66 -5.71 1.45 -9.46
N TYR A 67 -7.03 1.59 -9.52
CA TYR A 67 -7.95 0.48 -9.33
C TYR A 67 -8.70 0.22 -10.63
N LYS A 68 -8.56 -0.97 -11.19
CA LYS A 68 -9.24 -1.37 -12.43
C LYS A 68 -9.62 -2.85 -12.39
N ASP A 69 -10.86 -3.17 -12.75
CA ASP A 69 -11.37 -4.54 -12.87
C ASP A 69 -11.12 -5.41 -11.63
N GLY A 70 -11.27 -4.82 -10.44
CA GLY A 70 -11.03 -5.53 -9.19
C GLY A 70 -9.55 -5.66 -8.80
N VAL A 71 -8.62 -5.05 -9.53
CA VAL A 71 -7.17 -5.09 -9.26
C VAL A 71 -6.69 -3.71 -8.81
N LEU A 72 -6.05 -3.67 -7.65
CA LEU A 72 -5.33 -2.49 -7.17
C LEU A 72 -3.87 -2.61 -7.60
N THR A 73 -3.40 -1.64 -8.37
CA THR A 73 -2.00 -1.48 -8.75
C THR A 73 -1.44 -0.26 -8.03
N VAL A 74 -0.41 -0.46 -7.21
CA VAL A 74 0.32 0.63 -6.56
C VAL A 74 1.71 0.69 -7.15
N THR A 75 2.11 1.87 -7.63
CA THR A 75 3.42 2.13 -8.23
C THR A 75 4.20 3.05 -7.32
N VAL A 76 5.39 2.60 -6.92
CA VAL A 76 6.32 3.35 -6.08
C VAL A 76 7.61 3.54 -6.87
N VAL A 77 7.95 4.80 -7.16
CA VAL A 77 9.18 5.15 -7.88
C VAL A 77 10.35 5.15 -6.90
N LYS A 78 11.50 4.60 -7.32
CA LYS A 78 12.74 4.67 -6.54
C LYS A 78 13.47 5.98 -6.82
N LYS A 79 14.00 6.62 -5.78
CA LYS A 79 14.95 7.72 -5.89
C LYS A 79 16.23 7.20 -6.54
N PRO A 80 16.88 8.01 -7.40
CA PRO A 80 18.19 7.66 -7.92
C PRO A 80 19.18 7.42 -6.77
N PRO A 81 20.13 6.48 -6.91
CA PRO A 81 21.16 6.26 -5.89
C PRO A 81 21.92 7.57 -5.64
N GLU A 82 22.18 7.91 -4.37
CA GLU A 82 23.10 9.00 -4.04
C GLU A 82 24.44 8.70 -4.71
N GLU A 83 25.00 9.67 -5.46
CA GLU A 83 26.35 9.55 -5.99
C GLU A 83 27.31 9.21 -4.84
N PRO A 84 28.28 8.30 -5.03
CA PRO A 84 29.23 7.95 -3.99
C PRO A 84 29.90 9.22 -3.50
N LYS A 85 29.62 9.61 -2.24
CA LYS A 85 30.21 10.79 -1.61
C LYS A 85 31.72 10.63 -1.69
N LYS A 86 32.36 11.44 -2.53
CA LYS A 86 33.82 11.49 -2.65
C LYS A 86 34.40 11.61 -1.24
N PRO A 87 35.45 10.83 -0.90
CA PRO A 87 36.02 10.86 0.44
C PRO A 87 36.44 12.29 0.77
N LYS A 88 35.89 12.84 1.86
CA LYS A 88 36.33 14.11 2.41
C LYS A 88 37.62 13.85 3.17
N THR A 89 38.75 14.22 2.59
CA THR A 89 40.02 14.28 3.31
C THR A 89 39.89 15.37 4.38
N VAL A 90 39.99 14.99 5.65
CA VAL A 90 40.05 15.92 6.77
C VAL A 90 41.53 16.12 7.12
N GLU A 91 42.02 17.35 7.01
CA GLU A 91 43.38 17.68 7.41
C GLU A 91 43.48 17.71 8.94
N VAL A 92 44.45 16.97 9.48
CA VAL A 92 44.73 16.91 10.92
C VAL A 92 45.60 18.11 11.29
N GLN A 93 45.08 19.02 12.11
CA GLN A 93 45.89 20.09 12.70
C GLN A 93 46.57 19.55 13.96
N VAL A 94 47.90 19.68 14.01
CA VAL A 94 48.71 19.33 15.17
C VAL A 94 48.81 20.56 16.08
N ALA A 95 48.55 20.35 17.37
CA ALA A 95 48.67 21.35 18.43
C ALA A 95 50.12 21.53 18.89
#